data_AF-A0A957G742-F1
#
_entry.id   AF-A0A957G742-F1
#
_cell.length_a   1.000
_cell.length_b   1.000
_cell.length_c   1.000
_cell.angle_alpha   90.00
_cell.angle_beta   90.00
_cell.angle_gamma   90.00
#
_symmetry.space_group_name_H-M   'P 1'
#
loop_
_entity.id
_entity.type
_entity.pdbx_description
1 polymer ?
#
loop_
_entity_poly.entity_id
_entity_poly.type
_entity_poly.pdbx_seq_one_letter_code
_entity_poly.pdbx_strand_id
1 'polypeptide(L)'
;EQITEEGVGQGVSLIIFGGIVAGVPQSLARLFAPGVDVSAQIFTLVAFIILTLVTLVAIVYVQEGQRRIPVQYGRRVRGRKVYQGQSTYIPLKVNTAGMIPIIFAQSLLTLPALMAQLFIRPESDSIFNQVMVWISNQFGNAQTFLYWFVYFLLVVGFTFFYTDVMVQQQNLAQTLQRQGGFIPGIRPGKRTEVYIMSVVRRITLVGAVFLGVVAILPGIMQGIGSLLNIPGLQQSALVVSGSGLIIIVGVVIDTMRQLESQLLMRNYEGFI
;
A
#
# COMPACT_ATOMS: atom_id res chain seq x y z
N GLU A 1 12.27 0.10 -17.43
CA GLU A 1 11.10 -0.24 -18.26
C GLU A 1 11.17 -1.68 -18.77
N GLN A 2 12.33 -2.17 -19.22
CA GLN A 2 12.51 -3.59 -19.61
C GLN A 2 12.00 -4.61 -18.59
N ILE A 3 12.19 -4.39 -17.28
CA ILE A 3 11.65 -5.30 -16.25
C ILE A 3 10.11 -5.40 -16.31
N THR A 4 9.42 -4.33 -16.68
CA THR A 4 7.95 -4.34 -16.82
C THR A 4 7.50 -5.01 -18.13
N GLU A 5 8.30 -4.90 -19.20
CA GLU A 5 7.97 -5.45 -20.52
C GLU A 5 8.33 -6.93 -20.67
N GLU A 6 9.52 -7.32 -20.23
CA GLU A 6 10.07 -8.68 -20.39
C GLU A 6 10.04 -9.49 -19.09
N GLY A 7 9.81 -8.83 -17.95
CA GLY A 7 9.81 -9.46 -16.63
C GLY A 7 8.41 -9.72 -16.07
N VAL A 8 8.35 -9.94 -14.75
CA VAL A 8 7.09 -10.16 -14.02
C VAL A 8 6.95 -9.12 -12.93
N GLY A 9 5.78 -8.50 -12.80
CA GLY A 9 5.56 -7.40 -11.86
C GLY A 9 5.71 -6.04 -12.52
N GLN A 10 5.53 -4.98 -11.72
CA GLN A 10 5.86 -3.61 -12.14
C GLN A 10 7.32 -3.32 -11.82
N GLY A 11 8.12 -2.96 -12.84
CA GLY A 11 9.56 -2.76 -12.69
C GLY A 11 9.94 -1.69 -11.65
N VAL A 12 9.18 -0.60 -11.56
CA VAL A 12 9.40 0.46 -10.56
C VAL A 12 9.24 -0.10 -9.13
N SER A 13 8.18 -0.87 -8.90
CA SER A 13 7.91 -1.48 -7.59
C SER A 13 8.97 -2.50 -7.19
N LEU A 14 9.48 -3.28 -8.14
CA LEU A 14 10.56 -4.25 -7.90
C LEU A 14 11.90 -3.59 -7.58
N ILE A 15 12.21 -2.46 -8.22
CA ILE A 15 13.43 -1.68 -7.91
C ILE A 15 13.36 -1.14 -6.48
N ILE A 16 12.21 -0.58 -6.09
CA ILE A 16 11.99 -0.07 -4.73
C ILE A 16 12.08 -1.23 -3.72
N PHE A 17 11.45 -2.36 -4.01
CA PHE A 17 11.55 -3.58 -3.20
C PHE A 17 13.00 -4.03 -3.00
N GLY A 18 13.77 -4.12 -4.09
CA GLY A 18 15.18 -4.51 -4.03
C GLY A 18 16.01 -3.55 -3.17
N GLY A 19 15.77 -2.24 -3.29
CA GLY A 19 16.43 -1.22 -2.48
C GLY A 19 16.13 -1.36 -0.97
N ILE A 20 14.88 -1.64 -0.61
CA ILE A 20 14.51 -1.85 0.80
C ILE A 20 15.11 -3.15 1.33
N VAL A 21 14.99 -4.24 0.58
CA VAL A 21 15.51 -5.56 0.99
C VAL A 21 17.03 -5.56 1.12
N ALA A 22 17.75 -4.83 0.28
CA ALA A 22 19.19 -4.66 0.39
C ALA A 22 19.64 -3.99 1.71
N GLY A 23 18.78 -3.18 2.33
CA GLY A 23 19.03 -2.56 3.63
C GLY A 23 18.77 -3.47 4.84
N VAL A 24 18.05 -4.58 4.65
CA VAL A 24 17.67 -5.49 5.75
C VAL A 24 18.88 -6.15 6.40
N PRO A 25 19.88 -6.70 5.67
CA PRO A 25 21.07 -7.31 6.29
C PRO A 25 21.85 -6.33 7.16
N GLN A 26 22.02 -5.08 6.71
CA GLN A 26 22.72 -4.06 7.49
C GLN A 26 21.93 -3.67 8.75
N SER A 27 20.61 -3.63 8.65
CA SER A 27 19.72 -3.34 9.78
C SER A 27 19.73 -4.46 10.82
N LEU A 28 19.76 -5.73 10.38
CA LEU A 28 19.95 -6.87 11.25
C LEU A 28 21.34 -6.88 11.89
N ALA A 29 22.40 -6.55 11.16
CA ALA A 29 23.76 -6.47 11.70
C ALA A 29 23.88 -5.43 12.83
N ARG A 30 23.14 -4.31 12.76
CA ARG A 30 23.09 -3.30 13.82
C ARG A 30 22.43 -3.82 15.10
N LEU A 31 21.49 -4.76 15.00
CA LEU A 31 20.92 -5.44 16.18
C LEU A 31 21.94 -6.32 16.89
N PHE A 32 22.98 -6.79 16.19
CA PHE A 32 24.06 -7.63 16.73
C PHE A 32 25.35 -6.83 17.00
N ALA A 33 25.30 -5.50 16.95
CA ALA A 33 26.47 -4.67 17.19
C ALA A 33 26.97 -4.84 18.65
N PRO A 34 28.29 -5.04 18.86
CA PRO A 34 28.84 -5.23 20.20
C PRO A 34 28.71 -3.95 21.04
N GLY A 35 28.19 -4.06 22.27
CA GLY A 35 28.07 -2.95 23.22
C GLY A 35 26.66 -2.71 23.79
N VAL A 36 25.67 -3.51 23.42
CA VAL A 36 24.29 -3.45 23.94
C VAL A 36 24.08 -4.58 24.96
N ASP A 37 23.40 -4.29 26.07
CA ASP A 37 23.02 -5.32 27.06
C ASP A 37 22.28 -6.49 26.38
N VAL A 38 22.74 -7.72 26.62
CA VAL A 38 22.18 -8.94 26.02
C VAL A 38 20.67 -9.08 26.30
N SER A 39 20.22 -8.66 27.48
CA SER A 39 18.80 -8.66 27.84
C SER A 39 17.97 -7.66 27.02
N ALA A 40 18.50 -6.47 26.76
CA ALA A 40 17.83 -5.45 25.94
C ALA A 40 17.79 -5.88 24.46
N GLN A 41 18.84 -6.56 23.99
CA GLN A 41 18.94 -7.08 22.65
C GLN A 41 17.89 -8.18 22.37
N ILE A 42 17.73 -9.13 23.31
CA ILE A 42 16.73 -10.21 23.20
C ILE A 42 15.31 -9.62 23.23
N PHE A 43 15.04 -8.68 24.13
CA PHE A 43 13.74 -8.01 24.20
C PHE A 43 13.41 -7.27 22.89
N THR A 44 14.37 -6.53 22.34
CA THR A 44 14.22 -5.79 21.07
C THR A 44 13.96 -6.73 19.90
N LEU A 45 14.67 -7.86 19.82
CA LEU A 45 14.52 -8.84 18.76
C LEU A 45 13.16 -9.57 18.82
N VAL A 46 12.70 -9.94 20.02
CA VAL A 46 11.39 -10.57 20.22
C VAL A 46 10.26 -9.58 19.88
N ALA A 47 10.34 -8.35 20.39
CA ALA A 47 9.37 -7.30 20.07
C ALA A 47 9.30 -7.01 18.56
N PHE A 48 10.46 -6.98 17.89
CA PHE A 48 10.56 -6.81 16.45
C PHE A 48 9.86 -7.91 15.65
N ILE A 49 10.10 -9.18 16.00
CA ILE A 49 9.48 -10.32 15.31
C ILE A 49 7.96 -10.30 15.49
N ILE A 50 7.49 -10.09 16.73
CA ILE A 50 6.06 -10.04 17.04
C ILE A 50 5.39 -8.90 16.27
N LEU A 51 5.98 -7.71 16.27
CA LEU A 51 5.45 -6.56 15.54
C LEU A 51 5.38 -6.82 14.04
N THR A 52 6.45 -7.37 13.46
CA THR A 52 6.52 -7.67 12.03
C THR A 52 5.44 -8.67 11.65
N LEU A 53 5.22 -9.71 12.46
CA LEU A 53 4.15 -10.68 12.24
C LEU A 53 2.77 -10.06 12.34
N VAL A 54 2.50 -9.27 13.38
CA VAL A 54 1.19 -8.62 13.59
C VAL A 54 0.87 -7.67 12.44
N THR A 55 1.84 -6.84 12.04
CA THR A 55 1.66 -5.90 10.92
C THR A 55 1.49 -6.63 9.60
N LEU A 56 2.27 -7.69 9.33
CA LEU A 56 2.13 -8.51 8.13
C LEU A 56 0.74 -9.15 8.03
N VAL A 57 0.26 -9.80 9.09
CA VAL A 57 -1.07 -10.42 9.12
C VAL A 57 -2.16 -9.38 8.91
N ALA A 58 -2.04 -8.22 9.56
CA ALA A 58 -3.01 -7.14 9.42
C ALA A 58 -3.05 -6.61 7.96
N ILE A 59 -1.88 -6.42 7.33
CA ILE A 59 -1.78 -5.98 5.92
C ILE A 59 -2.42 -7.01 5.00
N VAL A 60 -2.05 -8.29 5.10
CA VAL A 60 -2.58 -9.36 4.25
C VAL A 60 -4.09 -9.45 4.37
N TYR A 61 -4.62 -9.43 5.60
CA TYR A 61 -6.05 -9.53 5.85
C TYR A 61 -6.85 -8.42 5.14
N VAL A 62 -6.34 -7.19 5.16
CA VAL A 62 -7.01 -6.05 4.50
C VAL A 62 -6.79 -6.06 2.99
N GLN A 63 -5.60 -6.47 2.51
CA GLN A 63 -5.26 -6.57 1.08
C GLN A 63 -6.06 -7.66 0.35
N GLU A 64 -6.43 -8.74 1.05
CA GLU A 64 -7.27 -9.82 0.53
C GLU A 64 -8.77 -9.57 0.72
N GLY A 65 -9.12 -8.62 1.59
CA GLY A 65 -10.49 -8.18 1.80
C GLY A 65 -11.14 -7.80 0.47
N GLN A 66 -12.29 -8.40 0.17
CA GLN A 66 -13.09 -8.08 -1.02
C GLN A 66 -14.58 -8.03 -0.68
N ARG A 67 -15.25 -7.01 -1.23
CA ARG A 67 -16.71 -6.91 -1.24
C ARG A 67 -17.24 -7.49 -2.54
N ARG A 68 -18.07 -8.53 -2.44
CA ARG A 68 -18.70 -9.17 -3.59
C ARG A 68 -20.02 -8.47 -3.92
N ILE A 69 -20.13 -7.89 -5.12
CA ILE A 69 -21.40 -7.36 -5.64
C ILE A 69 -22.03 -8.44 -6.54
N PRO A 70 -23.22 -8.96 -6.22
CA PRO A 70 -23.88 -9.94 -7.08
C PRO A 70 -24.32 -9.29 -8.39
N VAL A 71 -24.05 -9.98 -9.50
CA VAL A 71 -24.51 -9.60 -10.84
C VAL A 71 -25.20 -10.79 -11.49
N GLN A 72 -26.20 -10.48 -12.29
CA GLN A 72 -26.93 -11.46 -13.07
C GLN A 72 -26.66 -11.20 -14.55
N TYR A 73 -26.26 -12.25 -15.27
CA TYR A 73 -26.20 -12.19 -16.72
C TYR A 73 -27.56 -12.54 -17.30
N GLY A 74 -27.98 -11.78 -18.31
CA GLY A 74 -29.22 -12.02 -19.02
C GLY A 74 -29.32 -13.45 -19.53
N ARG A 75 -30.51 -14.04 -19.43
CA ARG A 75 -30.82 -15.36 -19.99
C ARG A 75 -30.61 -15.31 -21.50
N ARG A 76 -29.69 -16.11 -22.05
CA ARG A 76 -29.63 -16.35 -23.50
C ARG A 76 -30.67 -17.40 -23.85
N VAL A 77 -31.68 -17.02 -24.63
CA VAL A 77 -32.61 -17.97 -25.24
C VAL A 77 -32.01 -18.42 -26.57
N ARG A 78 -31.70 -19.71 -26.70
CA ARG A 78 -31.27 -20.30 -27.98
C ARG A 78 -32.28 -21.40 -28.35
N GLY A 79 -33.13 -21.13 -29.33
CA GLY A 79 -34.24 -22.01 -29.69
C GLY A 79 -35.31 -22.11 -28.59
N ARG A 80 -35.76 -23.32 -28.24
CA ARG A 80 -36.77 -23.59 -27.18
C ARG A 80 -36.18 -23.76 -25.77
N LYS A 81 -34.85 -23.70 -25.61
CA LYS A 81 -34.19 -23.88 -24.31
C LYS A 81 -33.72 -22.53 -23.78
N VAL A 82 -34.24 -22.17 -22.60
CA VAL A 82 -33.78 -21.01 -21.83
C VAL A 82 -32.55 -21.44 -21.04
N TYR A 83 -31.39 -20.92 -21.40
CA TYR A 83 -30.21 -21.09 -20.55
C TYR A 83 -30.37 -20.12 -19.37
N GLN A 84 -30.49 -20.67 -18.17
CA GLN A 84 -30.65 -19.90 -16.94
C GLN A 84 -29.40 -19.01 -16.76
N GLY A 85 -29.63 -17.71 -16.57
CA GLY A 85 -28.54 -16.78 -16.29
C GLY A 85 -27.85 -17.20 -14.99
N GLN A 86 -26.56 -17.49 -15.08
CA GLN A 86 -25.76 -17.82 -13.91
C GLN A 86 -25.59 -16.52 -13.09
N SER A 87 -25.91 -16.59 -11.79
CA SER A 87 -25.53 -15.53 -10.86
C SER A 87 -24.03 -15.60 -10.63
N THR A 88 -23.33 -14.50 -10.85
CA THR A 88 -21.93 -14.35 -10.46
C THR A 88 -21.79 -13.13 -9.54
N TYR A 89 -20.56 -12.80 -9.17
CA TYR A 89 -20.25 -11.57 -8.46
C TYR A 89 -19.05 -10.84 -9.07
N ILE A 90 -19.06 -9.52 -8.96
CA ILE A 90 -17.88 -8.70 -9.20
C ILE A 90 -17.14 -8.54 -7.86
N PRO A 91 -15.90 -9.01 -7.74
CA PRO A 91 -15.08 -8.78 -6.55
C PRO A 91 -14.51 -7.35 -6.57
N LEU A 92 -14.92 -6.52 -5.61
CA LEU A 92 -14.30 -5.22 -5.36
C LEU A 92 -13.35 -5.35 -4.17
N LYS A 93 -12.05 -5.21 -4.40
CA LYS A 93 -11.05 -5.27 -3.33
C LYS A 93 -11.18 -4.07 -2.39
N VAL A 94 -10.81 -4.27 -1.13
CA VAL A 94 -10.79 -3.20 -0.12
C VAL A 94 -9.71 -2.17 -0.43
N ASN A 95 -8.56 -2.65 -0.89
CA ASN A 95 -7.50 -1.82 -1.45
C ASN A 95 -7.28 -2.19 -2.93
N THR A 96 -7.91 -1.44 -3.83
CA THR A 96 -7.67 -1.55 -5.28
C THR A 96 -6.41 -0.83 -5.72
N ALA A 97 -5.99 0.19 -4.94
CA ALA A 97 -4.84 1.02 -5.26
C ALA A 97 -3.48 0.34 -5.03
N GLY A 98 -3.50 -0.77 -4.29
CA GLY A 98 -2.30 -1.50 -3.93
C GLY A 98 -1.34 -0.62 -3.16
N MET A 99 -0.10 -0.58 -3.63
CA MET A 99 1.06 -0.01 -2.96
C MET A 99 1.43 1.40 -3.41
N ILE A 100 0.89 1.80 -4.56
CA ILE A 100 1.24 3.03 -5.26
C ILE A 100 0.96 4.29 -4.43
N PRO A 101 -0.18 4.44 -3.72
CA PRO A 101 -0.44 5.62 -2.90
C PRO A 101 0.60 5.88 -1.81
N ILE A 102 1.10 4.81 -1.19
CA ILE A 102 2.09 4.88 -0.09
C ILE A 102 3.43 5.39 -0.63
N ILE A 103 3.83 4.88 -1.80
CA ILE A 103 5.06 5.30 -2.47
C ILE A 103 4.98 6.78 -2.87
N PHE A 104 3.85 7.21 -3.46
CA PHE A 104 3.66 8.62 -3.81
C PHE A 104 3.70 9.53 -2.59
N ALA A 105 3.00 9.16 -1.51
CA ALA A 105 3.03 9.93 -0.26
C ALA A 105 4.46 10.06 0.30
N GLN A 106 5.23 8.96 0.28
CA GLN A 106 6.63 8.98 0.73
C GLN A 106 7.49 9.88 -0.16
N SER A 107 7.41 9.72 -1.48
CA SER A 107 8.18 10.54 -2.42
C SER A 107 7.90 12.03 -2.25
N LEU A 108 6.62 12.40 -2.10
CA LEU A 108 6.20 13.79 -1.95
C LEU A 108 6.72 14.41 -0.65
N LEU A 109 6.80 13.65 0.43
CA LEU A 109 7.38 14.11 1.69
C LEU A 109 8.90 14.20 1.66
N THR A 110 9.57 13.26 1.00
CA THR A 110 11.03 13.26 0.95
C THR A 110 11.58 14.32 0.00
N LEU A 111 10.83 14.71 -1.03
CA LEU A 111 11.30 15.67 -2.04
C LEU A 111 11.68 17.05 -1.44
N PRO A 112 10.84 17.72 -0.63
CA PRO A 112 11.22 18.96 0.03
C PRO A 112 12.42 18.80 0.97
N ALA A 113 12.53 17.68 1.67
CA ALA A 113 13.65 17.43 2.58
C ALA A 113 14.98 17.31 1.81
N LEU A 114 14.98 16.58 0.69
CA LEU A 114 16.15 16.45 -0.19
C LEU A 114 16.54 17.81 -0.78
N MET A 115 15.57 18.58 -1.26
CA MET A 115 15.82 19.93 -1.78
C MET A 115 16.40 20.84 -0.69
N ALA A 116 15.81 20.85 0.50
CA ALA A 116 16.31 21.64 1.63
C ALA A 116 17.76 21.25 1.98
N GLN A 117 18.09 19.96 2.02
CA GLN A 117 19.45 19.48 2.28
C GLN A 117 20.49 19.99 1.26
N LEU A 118 20.12 20.16 0.00
CA LEU A 118 21.02 20.68 -1.04
C LEU A 118 21.27 22.19 -0.91
N PHE A 119 20.38 22.93 -0.26
CA PHE A 119 20.49 24.39 -0.10
C PHE A 119 20.96 24.83 1.29
N ILE A 120 21.13 23.90 2.25
CA ILE A 120 21.69 24.22 3.57
C ILE A 120 23.16 24.63 3.41
N ARG A 121 23.47 25.87 3.84
CA ARG A 121 24.83 26.39 3.88
C ARG A 121 25.23 26.58 5.35
N PRO A 122 26.19 25.81 5.90
CA PRO A 122 26.53 25.85 7.32
C PRO A 122 26.95 27.23 7.85
N GLU A 123 27.45 28.10 6.98
CA GLU A 123 28.04 29.40 7.36
C GLU A 123 27.12 30.62 7.17
N SER A 124 25.87 30.44 6.75
CA SER A 124 24.94 31.56 6.48
C SER A 124 23.80 31.62 7.49
N ASP A 125 23.66 32.74 8.21
CA ASP A 125 22.60 32.95 9.21
C ASP A 125 21.30 33.55 8.61
N SER A 126 21.11 33.39 7.30
CA SER A 126 19.94 33.93 6.60
C SER A 126 18.66 33.21 7.04
N ILE A 127 17.54 33.95 7.11
CA ILE A 127 16.19 33.41 7.34
C ILE A 127 15.90 32.24 6.39
N PHE A 128 16.39 32.31 5.15
CA PHE A 128 16.27 31.23 4.17
C PHE A 128 16.94 29.94 4.65
N ASN A 129 18.14 30.02 5.24
CA ASN A 129 18.85 28.85 5.77
C ASN A 129 18.14 28.28 7.01
N GLN A 130 17.61 29.14 7.89
CA GLN A 130 16.81 28.70 9.05
C GLN A 130 15.54 27.95 8.62
N VAL A 131 14.86 28.42 7.57
CA VAL A 131 13.70 27.72 6.98
C VAL A 131 14.12 26.38 6.35
N MET A 132 15.25 26.32 5.63
CA MET A 132 15.74 25.07 5.05
C MET A 132 16.15 24.05 6.13
N VAL A 133 16.82 24.49 7.20
CA VAL A 133 17.14 23.64 8.36
C VAL A 133 15.87 23.15 9.06
N TRP A 134 14.85 24.01 9.21
CA TRP A 134 13.56 23.62 9.77
C TRP A 134 12.86 22.56 8.91
N ILE A 135 12.79 22.76 7.59
CA ILE A 135 12.20 21.79 6.65
C ILE A 135 12.97 20.45 6.70
N SER A 136 14.29 20.48 6.67
CA SER A 136 15.13 19.26 6.76
C SER A 136 14.95 18.53 8.08
N ASN A 137 14.81 19.25 9.20
CA ASN A 137 14.57 18.64 10.50
C ASN A 137 13.16 18.03 10.57
N GLN A 138 12.13 18.74 10.12
CA GLN A 138 10.75 18.25 10.20
C GLN A 138 10.44 17.11 9.21
N PHE A 139 11.01 17.13 8.01
CA PHE A 139 10.68 16.17 6.93
C PHE A 139 11.81 15.21 6.58
N GLY A 140 13.02 15.42 7.09
CA GLY A 140 14.19 14.59 6.86
C GLY A 140 14.58 13.78 8.10
N ASN A 141 15.29 14.41 9.05
CA ASN A 141 16.01 13.68 10.08
C ASN A 141 15.23 13.41 11.37
N ALA A 142 14.27 14.26 11.77
CA ALA A 142 13.69 14.16 13.11
C ALA A 142 12.38 13.36 13.20
N GLN A 143 11.84 12.86 12.06
CA GLN A 143 10.58 12.10 11.98
C GLN A 143 9.53 12.55 13.03
N THR A 144 9.33 13.87 13.12
CA THR A 144 8.54 14.50 14.17
C THR A 144 7.09 14.01 14.08
N PHE A 145 6.30 14.17 15.14
CA PHE A 145 4.85 13.93 15.10
C PHE A 145 4.17 14.57 13.88
N LEU A 146 4.61 15.76 13.46
CA LEU A 146 4.12 16.44 12.26
C LEU A 146 4.38 15.63 10.98
N TYR A 147 5.57 15.04 10.82
CA TYR A 147 5.89 14.18 9.68
C TYR A 147 4.90 13.03 9.56
N TRP A 148 4.68 12.30 10.67
CA TRP A 148 3.77 11.17 10.70
C TRP A 148 2.32 11.57 10.46
N PHE A 149 1.89 12.71 11.01
CA PHE A 149 0.55 13.23 10.79
C PHE A 149 0.31 13.61 9.32
N VAL A 150 1.24 14.33 8.70
CA VAL A 150 1.15 14.70 7.28
C VAL A 150 1.26 13.45 6.40
N TYR A 151 2.11 12.49 6.76
CA TYR A 151 2.23 11.22 6.06
C TYR A 151 0.93 10.42 6.09
N PHE A 152 0.29 10.31 7.25
CA PHE A 152 -1.03 9.68 7.38
C PHE A 152 -2.05 10.34 6.44
N LEU A 153 -2.14 11.67 6.46
CA LEU A 153 -3.10 12.42 5.66
C LEU A 153 -2.85 12.23 4.16
N LEU A 154 -1.58 12.29 3.75
CA LEU A 154 -1.17 12.05 2.36
C LEU A 154 -1.48 10.61 1.92
N VAL A 155 -1.18 9.60 2.74
CA VAL A 155 -1.50 8.20 2.41
C VAL A 155 -3.00 8.02 2.22
N VAL A 156 -3.82 8.54 3.14
CA VAL A 156 -5.28 8.47 3.03
C VAL A 156 -5.76 9.19 1.76
N GLY A 157 -5.29 10.42 1.54
CA GLY A 157 -5.66 11.25 0.39
C GLY A 157 -5.30 10.62 -0.95
N PHE A 158 -4.06 10.14 -1.10
CA PHE A 158 -3.62 9.46 -2.32
C PHE A 158 -4.34 8.13 -2.54
N THR A 159 -4.70 7.42 -1.48
CA THR A 159 -5.44 6.16 -1.61
C THR A 159 -6.83 6.41 -2.20
N PHE A 160 -7.53 7.46 -1.76
CA PHE A 160 -8.80 7.88 -2.34
C PHE A 160 -8.64 8.34 -3.78
N PHE A 161 -7.69 9.24 -4.04
CA PHE A 161 -7.45 9.80 -5.37
C PHE A 161 -7.14 8.71 -6.39
N TYR A 162 -6.19 7.83 -6.09
CA TYR A 162 -5.80 6.75 -6.99
C TYR A 162 -6.92 5.75 -7.23
N THR A 163 -7.64 5.37 -6.17
CA THR A 163 -8.77 4.43 -6.30
C THR A 163 -9.87 5.00 -7.20
N ASP A 164 -10.25 6.27 -7.02
CA ASP A 164 -11.26 6.91 -7.85
C ASP A 164 -10.85 6.96 -9.33
N VAL A 165 -9.60 7.33 -9.62
CA VAL A 165 -9.07 7.36 -11.00
C VAL A 165 -9.07 5.96 -11.63
N MET A 166 -8.60 4.96 -10.91
CA MET A 166 -8.51 3.57 -11.40
C MET A 166 -9.89 3.00 -11.72
N VAL A 167 -10.88 3.22 -10.84
CA VAL A 167 -12.24 2.71 -11.02
C VAL A 167 -12.93 3.36 -12.22
N GLN A 168 -12.72 4.66 -12.43
CA GLN A 168 -13.24 5.37 -13.61
C GLN A 168 -12.64 4.83 -14.91
N GLN A 169 -11.32 4.58 -14.94
CA GLN A 169 -10.66 4.04 -16.14
C GLN A 169 -11.15 2.63 -16.52
N GLN A 170 -11.47 1.79 -15.53
CA GLN A 170 -11.95 0.43 -15.77
C GLN A 170 -13.37 0.35 -16.39
N ASN A 171 -14.15 1.44 -16.35
CA ASN A 171 -15.49 1.52 -16.94
C ASN A 171 -16.38 0.28 -16.64
N LEU A 172 -16.32 -0.23 -15.39
CA LEU A 172 -16.92 -1.51 -15.00
C LEU A 172 -18.41 -1.62 -15.37
N ALA A 173 -19.15 -0.52 -15.25
CA ALA A 173 -20.57 -0.48 -15.62
C ALA A 173 -20.81 -0.70 -17.12
N GLN A 174 -19.98 -0.12 -17.98
CA GLN A 174 -20.09 -0.26 -19.43
C GLN A 174 -19.64 -1.67 -19.86
N THR A 175 -18.59 -2.19 -19.25
CA THR A 175 -18.13 -3.58 -19.46
C THR A 175 -19.21 -4.58 -19.06
N LEU A 176 -19.85 -4.38 -17.90
CA LEU A 176 -20.96 -5.22 -17.44
C LEU A 176 -22.15 -5.17 -18.41
N GLN A 177 -22.50 -3.98 -18.89
CA GLN A 177 -23.57 -3.80 -19.87
C GLN A 177 -23.26 -4.48 -21.21
N ARG A 178 -22.02 -4.37 -21.71
CA ARG A 178 -21.57 -5.05 -22.94
C ARG A 178 -21.61 -6.57 -22.83
N GLN A 179 -21.34 -7.11 -21.63
CA GLN A 179 -21.45 -8.55 -21.35
C GLN A 179 -22.89 -9.03 -21.10
N GLY A 180 -23.89 -8.13 -21.18
CA GLY A 180 -25.29 -8.47 -20.87
C GLY A 180 -25.55 -8.74 -19.39
N GLY A 181 -24.66 -8.29 -18.50
CA GLY A 181 -24.80 -8.34 -17.05
C GLY A 181 -25.51 -7.12 -16.50
N PHE A 182 -26.19 -7.29 -15.37
CA PHE A 182 -26.76 -6.19 -14.60
C PHE A 182 -26.76 -6.50 -13.11
N ILE A 183 -26.73 -5.43 -12.29
CA ILE A 183 -26.89 -5.54 -10.84
C ILE A 183 -28.41 -5.58 -10.55
N PRO A 184 -28.92 -6.62 -9.84
CA PRO A 184 -30.32 -6.68 -9.47
C PRO A 184 -30.79 -5.40 -8.76
N GLY A 185 -31.89 -4.81 -9.22
CA GLY A 185 -32.46 -3.58 -8.65
C GLY A 185 -31.88 -2.26 -9.18
N ILE A 186 -30.86 -2.28 -10.05
CA ILE A 186 -30.25 -1.07 -10.60
C ILE A 186 -30.29 -1.10 -12.13
N ARG A 187 -30.76 -0.02 -12.74
CA ARG A 187 -30.82 0.10 -14.20
C ARG A 187 -29.39 0.11 -14.79
N PRO A 188 -29.09 -0.65 -15.86
CA PRO A 188 -27.79 -0.65 -16.52
C PRO A 188 -27.36 0.73 -17.02
N GLY A 189 -26.04 0.96 -17.11
CA GLY A 189 -25.45 2.23 -17.54
C GLY A 189 -25.08 3.14 -16.36
N LYS A 190 -25.36 4.44 -16.48
CA LYS A 190 -24.88 5.47 -15.53
C LYS A 190 -25.32 5.25 -14.07
N ARG A 191 -26.50 4.66 -13.84
CA ARG A 191 -26.97 4.31 -12.48
C ARG A 191 -26.13 3.18 -11.85
N THR A 192 -25.66 2.23 -12.66
CA THR A 192 -24.75 1.16 -12.21
C THR A 192 -23.38 1.73 -11.85
N GLU A 193 -22.87 2.65 -12.66
CA GLU A 193 -21.60 3.35 -12.41
C GLU A 193 -21.62 4.12 -11.07
N VAL A 194 -22.65 4.94 -10.84
CA VAL A 194 -22.82 5.70 -9.59
C VAL A 194 -22.90 4.76 -8.37
N TYR A 195 -23.59 3.63 -8.51
CA TYR A 195 -23.67 2.63 -7.44
C TYR A 195 -22.31 2.00 -7.12
N ILE A 196 -21.58 1.54 -8.15
CA ILE A 196 -20.24 0.95 -7.98
C ILE A 196 -19.32 1.99 -7.33
N MET A 197 -19.33 3.23 -7.81
CA MET A 197 -18.51 4.32 -7.25
C MET A 197 -18.85 4.60 -5.77
N SER A 198 -20.14 4.66 -5.42
CA SER A 198 -20.57 4.86 -4.03
C SER A 198 -20.14 3.71 -3.12
N VAL A 199 -20.22 2.48 -3.62
CA VAL A 199 -19.78 1.28 -2.92
C VAL A 199 -18.27 1.31 -2.72
N VAL A 200 -17.48 1.57 -3.77
CA VAL A 200 -16.02 1.62 -3.71
C VAL A 200 -15.58 2.68 -2.71
N ARG A 201 -16.05 3.93 -2.81
CA ARG A 201 -15.66 5.00 -1.89
C ARG A 201 -15.88 4.66 -0.41
N ARG A 202 -16.96 3.95 -0.07
CA ARG A 202 -17.21 3.50 1.31
C ARG A 202 -16.22 2.43 1.78
N ILE A 203 -15.85 1.49 0.89
CA ILE A 203 -14.88 0.45 1.23
C ILE A 203 -13.47 1.06 1.32
N THR A 204 -13.12 1.93 0.36
CA THR A 204 -11.85 2.64 0.32
C THR A 204 -11.64 3.49 1.55
N LEU A 205 -12.69 4.04 2.17
CA LEU A 205 -12.55 4.76 3.44
C LEU A 205 -11.93 3.90 4.53
N VAL A 206 -12.44 2.67 4.71
CA VAL A 206 -11.92 1.74 5.70
C VAL A 206 -10.50 1.30 5.33
N GLY A 207 -10.27 0.99 4.04
CA GLY A 207 -8.95 0.60 3.55
C GLY A 207 -7.89 1.71 3.69
N ALA A 208 -8.22 2.94 3.33
CA ALA A 208 -7.33 4.09 3.36
C ALA A 208 -6.93 4.47 4.79
N VAL A 209 -7.90 4.51 5.71
CA VAL A 209 -7.62 4.76 7.13
C VAL A 209 -6.74 3.66 7.70
N PHE A 210 -7.06 2.39 7.41
CA PHE A 210 -6.23 1.27 7.85
C PHE A 210 -4.80 1.36 7.32
N LEU A 211 -4.62 1.57 6.02
CA LEU A 211 -3.30 1.72 5.40
C LEU A 211 -2.54 2.91 5.98
N GLY A 212 -3.22 4.03 6.23
CA GLY A 212 -2.65 5.20 6.89
C GLY A 212 -2.15 4.87 8.29
N VAL A 213 -2.96 4.18 9.11
CA VAL A 213 -2.58 3.78 10.48
C VAL A 213 -1.38 2.85 10.45
N VAL A 214 -1.38 1.85 9.56
CA VAL A 214 -0.26 0.91 9.45
C VAL A 214 1.01 1.61 8.95
N ALA A 215 0.89 2.59 8.06
CA ALA A 215 2.03 3.38 7.58
C ALA A 215 2.70 4.20 8.68
N ILE A 216 1.94 4.68 9.68
CA ILE A 216 2.48 5.45 10.81
C ILE A 216 2.82 4.62 12.05
N LEU A 217 2.50 3.32 12.07
CA LEU A 217 2.81 2.42 13.19
C LEU A 217 4.28 2.52 13.69
N PRO A 218 5.30 2.57 12.81
CA PRO A 218 6.69 2.69 13.25
C PRO A 218 6.95 3.98 14.02
N GLY A 219 6.39 5.09 13.54
CA GLY A 219 6.48 6.40 14.18
C GLY A 219 5.79 6.43 15.54
N ILE A 220 4.61 5.83 15.64
CA ILE A 220 3.87 5.70 16.90
C ILE A 220 4.71 4.91 17.91
N MET A 221 5.34 3.81 17.48
CA MET A 221 6.16 2.98 18.37
C MET A 221 7.45 3.68 18.80
N GLN A 222 8.08 4.45 17.91
CA GLN A 222 9.23 5.27 18.28
C GLN A 222 8.83 6.34 19.31
N GLY A 223 7.67 6.97 19.14
CA GLY A 223 7.13 7.95 20.10
C GLY A 223 6.73 7.34 21.45
N ILE A 224 6.15 6.13 21.46
CA ILE A 224 5.85 5.41 22.71
C ILE A 224 7.15 4.96 23.40
N GLY A 225 8.14 4.51 22.63
CA GLY A 225 9.44 4.08 23.13
C GLY A 225 10.28 5.22 23.74
N SER A 226 10.13 6.46 23.24
CA SER A 226 10.73 7.65 23.86
C SER A 226 9.95 8.12 25.08
N LEU A 227 8.62 8.05 25.08
CA LEU A 227 7.78 8.46 26.21
C LEU A 227 7.93 7.53 27.42
N LEU A 228 8.04 6.22 27.20
CA LEU A 228 8.15 5.21 28.25
C LEU A 228 9.60 4.89 28.66
N ASN A 229 10.60 5.57 28.08
CA ASN A 229 12.03 5.35 28.33
C ASN A 229 12.45 3.87 28.28
N ILE A 230 11.84 3.05 27.42
CA ILE A 230 12.17 1.63 27.29
C ILE A 230 13.41 1.50 26.40
N PRO A 231 14.59 1.14 26.96
CA PRO A 231 15.81 0.97 26.17
C PRO A 231 15.60 -0.17 25.17
N GLY A 232 15.82 0.08 23.87
CA GLY A 232 15.68 -0.91 22.80
C GLY A 232 14.51 -0.68 21.85
N LEU A 233 13.35 -0.18 22.32
CA LEU A 233 12.19 0.06 21.45
C LEU A 233 12.49 1.11 20.35
N GLN A 234 13.30 2.11 20.70
CA GLN A 234 13.77 3.19 19.84
C GLN A 234 14.66 2.68 18.69
N GLN A 235 15.38 1.57 18.91
CA GLN A 235 16.29 0.96 17.94
C GLN A 235 15.59 -0.09 17.06
N SER A 236 14.62 -0.83 17.60
CA SER A 236 13.76 -1.71 16.78
C SER A 236 12.96 -0.95 15.72
N ALA A 237 12.57 0.30 15.98
CA ALA A 237 11.90 1.16 15.00
C ALA A 237 12.80 1.59 13.82
N LEU A 238 14.13 1.54 14.00
CA LEU A 238 15.11 1.88 12.96
C LEU A 238 15.42 0.70 12.02
N VAL A 239 15.22 -0.54 12.48
CA VAL A 239 15.61 -1.75 11.74
C VAL A 239 14.63 -2.08 10.62
N VAL A 240 13.37 -1.69 10.82
CA VAL A 240 12.36 -1.73 9.79
C VAL A 240 11.59 -0.43 9.85
N SER A 241 11.86 0.44 8.88
CA SER A 241 10.89 1.44 8.48
C SER A 241 9.63 0.66 8.09
N GLY A 242 8.58 0.65 8.92
CA GLY A 242 7.37 -0.14 8.63
C GLY A 242 6.65 0.29 7.34
N SER A 243 6.95 1.46 6.79
CA SER A 243 6.64 1.80 5.39
C SER A 243 7.29 0.81 4.42
N GLY A 244 8.55 0.43 4.65
CA GLY A 244 9.28 -0.60 3.91
C GLY A 244 8.65 -1.99 4.00
N LEU A 245 8.12 -2.39 5.17
CA LEU A 245 7.39 -3.66 5.29
C LEU A 245 6.12 -3.70 4.46
N ILE A 246 5.33 -2.63 4.49
CA ILE A 246 4.12 -2.53 3.67
C ILE A 246 4.55 -2.62 2.20
N ILE A 247 5.57 -1.84 1.80
CA ILE A 247 6.16 -1.85 0.45
C ILE A 247 6.54 -3.27 0.03
N ILE A 248 7.27 -3.99 0.88
CA ILE A 248 7.69 -5.36 0.62
C ILE A 248 6.48 -6.29 0.42
N VAL A 249 5.58 -6.36 1.39
CA VAL A 249 4.46 -7.31 1.38
C VAL A 249 3.56 -7.07 0.18
N GLY A 250 3.23 -5.82 -0.12
CA GLY A 250 2.34 -5.54 -1.24
C GLY A 250 2.97 -5.79 -2.60
N VAL A 251 4.27 -5.49 -2.79
CA VAL A 251 4.97 -5.82 -4.04
C VAL A 251 5.06 -7.34 -4.22
N VAL A 252 5.35 -8.09 -3.15
CA VAL A 252 5.37 -9.56 -3.21
C VAL A 252 3.99 -10.11 -3.59
N ILE A 253 2.91 -9.65 -2.95
CA ILE A 253 1.54 -10.08 -3.28
C ILE A 253 1.19 -9.75 -4.74
N ASP A 254 1.53 -8.55 -5.20
CA ASP A 254 1.20 -8.13 -6.57
C ASP A 254 1.99 -8.93 -7.61
N THR A 255 3.28 -9.18 -7.37
CA THR A 255 4.11 -10.05 -8.24
C THR A 255 3.61 -11.49 -8.23
N MET A 256 3.26 -12.05 -7.07
CA MET A 256 2.70 -13.40 -6.96
C MET A 256 1.37 -13.53 -7.73
N ARG A 257 0.47 -12.54 -7.61
CA ARG A 257 -0.80 -12.51 -8.35
C ARG A 257 -0.59 -12.42 -9.86
N GLN A 258 0.40 -11.65 -10.32
CA GLN A 258 0.73 -11.57 -11.73
C GLN A 258 1.31 -12.89 -12.27
N LEU A 259 2.21 -13.52 -11.51
CA LEU A 259 2.73 -14.85 -11.82
C LEU A 259 1.61 -15.88 -11.92
N GLU A 260 0.73 -15.93 -10.93
CA GLU A 260 -0.42 -16.85 -10.92
C GLU A 260 -1.34 -16.61 -12.13
N SER A 261 -1.65 -15.34 -12.45
CA SER A 261 -2.46 -15.01 -13.62
C SER A 261 -1.81 -15.46 -14.94
N GLN A 262 -0.49 -15.30 -15.09
CA GLN A 262 0.22 -15.74 -16.30
C GLN A 262 0.29 -17.27 -16.39
N LEU A 263 0.53 -17.95 -15.27
CA LEU A 263 0.54 -19.42 -15.20
C LEU A 263 -0.83 -20.02 -15.51
N LEU A 264 -1.91 -19.39 -15.01
CA LEU A 264 -3.27 -19.79 -15.34
C LEU A 264 -3.53 -19.66 -16.84
N MET A 265 -3.13 -18.56 -17.48
CA MET A 265 -3.27 -18.41 -18.94
C MET A 265 -2.47 -19.46 -19.73
N ARG A 266 -1.25 -19.78 -19.30
CA ARG A 266 -0.44 -20.83 -19.93
C ARG A 266 -1.04 -22.22 -19.79
N ASN A 267 -1.62 -22.54 -18.64
CA ASN A 267 -2.28 -23.83 -18.40
C ASN A 267 -3.64 -23.96 -19.14
N TYR A 268 -4.16 -22.86 -19.71
CA TYR A 268 -5.39 -22.85 -20.51
C TYR A 268 -5.17 -23.21 -22.00
N GLU A 269 -3.92 -23.37 -22.47
CA GLU A 269 -3.62 -23.72 -23.87
C GLU A 269 -4.03 -25.15 -24.28
N GLY A 270 -4.52 -25.98 -23.35
CA GLY A 270 -4.93 -27.37 -23.62
C GLY A 270 -6.42 -27.61 -23.91
N PHE A 271 -7.26 -26.58 -24.02
CA PHE A 271 -8.73 -26.74 -24.09
C PHE A 271 -9.44 -25.95 -25.21
N ILE A 272 -8.76 -25.71 -26.33
CA ILE A 272 -9.34 -25.24 -27.60
C ILE A 272 -8.84 -26.18 -28.70
#